data_AF-A0A520FWU9-F1
#
_entry.id   AF-A0A520FWU9-F1
#
_cell.length_a   1.000
_cell.length_b   1.000
_cell.length_c   1.000
_cell.angle_alpha   90.00
_cell.angle_beta   90.00
_cell.angle_gamma   90.00
#
_symmetry.space_group_name_H-M   'P 1'
#
loop_
_entity.id
_entity.type
_entity.pdbx_description
1 polymer ?
#
loop_
_entity_poly.entity_id
_entity_poly.type
_entity_poly.pdbx_seq_one_letter_code
_entity_poly.pdbx_strand_id
1 'polypeptide(L)' 'MPALLIIDMQVGMAWPRFGERNNPDAEAHITRLLAAWRDAAAPVVHVRHMSRTPGSVFWPGQPGAEFQPAFMPLAGEHVV' A
#
# COMPACT_ATOMS: atom_id res chain seq x y z
N MET A 1 -16.50 -10.97 -9.94
CA MET A 1 -15.13 -10.46 -10.20
C MET A 1 -14.18 -10.95 -9.13
N PRO A 2 -12.89 -11.12 -9.45
CA PRO A 2 -11.85 -11.39 -8.46
C PRO A 2 -11.63 -10.17 -7.53
N ALA A 3 -11.01 -10.40 -6.37
CA ALA A 3 -10.57 -9.34 -5.47
C ALA A 3 -9.18 -8.83 -5.85
N LEU A 4 -8.93 -7.53 -5.66
CA LEU A 4 -7.59 -6.93 -5.73
C LEU A 4 -7.00 -6.84 -4.32
N LEU A 5 -5.83 -7.45 -4.12
CA LEU A 5 -5.06 -7.33 -2.89
C LEU A 5 -3.85 -6.42 -3.15
N ILE A 6 -3.75 -5.33 -2.39
CA ILE A 6 -2.60 -4.42 -2.42
C ILE A 6 -1.83 -4.60 -1.12
N ILE A 7 -0.56 -5.01 -1.22
CA ILE A 7 0.22 -5.45 -0.06
C ILE A 7 1.33 -4.44 0.26
N ASP A 8 1.33 -3.94 1.49
CA ASP A 8 2.40 -3.18 2.13
C ASP A 8 2.85 -1.94 1.33
N MET A 9 1.94 -1.33 0.57
CA MET A 9 2.17 -0.06 -0.13
C MET A 9 2.12 1.12 0.84
N GLN A 10 3.01 1.08 1.82
CA GLN A 10 3.21 2.07 2.89
C GLN A 10 4.34 3.05 2.51
N VAL A 11 4.36 4.23 3.12
CA VAL A 11 5.36 5.29 2.87
C VAL A 11 6.79 4.78 3.08
N GLY A 12 6.99 3.87 4.04
CA GLY A 12 8.30 3.26 4.30
C GLY A 12 8.92 2.60 3.07
N MET A 13 8.11 1.99 2.19
CA MET A 13 8.58 1.34 0.96
C MET A 13 9.12 2.30 -0.09
N ALA A 14 8.78 3.59 -0.01
CA ALA A 14 9.26 4.62 -0.92
C ALA A 14 10.57 5.27 -0.43
N TRP A 15 11.09 4.91 0.74
CA TRP A 15 12.30 5.53 1.28
C TRP A 15 13.57 5.04 0.59
N PRO A 16 14.52 5.94 0.28
CA PRO A 16 15.73 5.60 -0.48
C PRO A 16 16.70 4.66 0.27
N ARG A 17 16.52 4.48 1.58
CA ARG A 17 17.39 3.65 2.43
C ARG A 17 17.42 2.16 2.03
N PHE A 18 16.53 1.74 1.14
CA PHE A 18 16.44 0.37 0.62
C PHE A 18 17.14 0.17 -0.72
N GLY A 19 17.82 1.20 -1.24
CA GLY A 19 18.51 1.15 -2.52
C GLY A 19 17.58 1.33 -3.71
N GLU A 20 18.11 1.10 -4.91
CA GLU A 20 17.35 1.20 -6.16
C GLU A 20 16.35 0.05 -6.30
N ARG A 21 15.14 0.40 -6.75
CA ARG A 21 14.08 -0.57 -7.01
C ARG A 21 14.17 -1.09 -8.43
N ASN A 22 13.81 -2.35 -8.62
CA ASN A 22 13.78 -3.00 -9.93
C ASN A 22 12.59 -2.58 -10.82
N ASN A 23 11.51 -2.06 -10.22
CA ASN A 23 10.32 -1.60 -10.91
C ASN A 23 9.94 -0.19 -10.42
N PRO A 24 10.51 0.86 -11.04
CA PRO A 24 10.26 2.25 -10.63
C PRO A 24 8.80 2.69 -10.89
N ASP A 25 8.09 2.03 -11.81
CA ASP A 25 6.71 2.37 -12.19
C ASP A 25 5.66 1.52 -11.45
N ALA A 26 6.07 0.72 -10.46
CA ALA A 26 5.17 -0.17 -9.73
C ALA A 26 3.95 0.58 -9.16
N GLU A 27 4.19 1.72 -8.51
CA GLU A 27 3.13 2.53 -7.92
C GLU A 27 2.12 3.03 -8.95
N ALA A 28 2.57 3.45 -10.14
CA ALA A 28 1.70 3.89 -11.21
C ALA A 28 0.83 2.72 -11.73
N HIS A 29 1.43 1.54 -11.89
CA HIS A 29 0.70 0.34 -12.32
C HIS A 29 -0.34 -0.12 -11.28
N ILE A 30 0.01 -0.11 -10.00
CA ILE A 30 -0.90 -0.47 -8.91
C ILE A 30 -2.06 0.53 -8.82
N THR A 31 -1.77 1.83 -8.96
CA THR A 31 -2.80 2.89 -8.94
C THR A 31 -3.81 2.68 -10.07
N ARG A 32 -3.35 2.31 -11.27
CA ARG A 32 -4.22 2.01 -12.41
C ARG A 32 -5.12 0.79 -12.16
N LEU A 33 -4.59 -0.26 -11.53
CA LEU A 33 -5.38 -1.44 -11.14
C LEU A 33 -6.42 -1.07 -10.06
N LEU A 34 -6.01 -0.31 -9.05
CA LEU A 34 -6.89 0.15 -7.98
C LEU A 34 -8.05 0.99 -8.52
N ALA A 35 -7.78 1.91 -9.45
CA ALA A 35 -8.82 2.69 -10.12
C ALA A 35 -9.80 1.79 -10.87
N ALA A 36 -9.30 0.85 -11.68
CA ALA A 36 -10.15 -0.07 -12.44
C ALA A 36 -11.03 -0.96 -11.54
N TRP A 37 -10.53 -1.38 -10.37
CA TRP A 37 -11.33 -2.16 -9.42
C TRP A 37 -12.40 -1.32 -8.72
N ARG A 38 -12.07 -0.08 -8.36
CA ARG A 38 -13.02 0.87 -7.79
C ARG A 38 -14.13 1.21 -8.78
N ASP A 39 -13.79 1.48 -10.04
CA ASP A 39 -14.76 1.77 -11.11
C ASP A 39 -15.69 0.59 -11.38
N ALA A 40 -15.20 -0.63 -11.24
CA ALA A 40 -16.01 -1.84 -11.37
C ALA A 40 -16.81 -2.18 -10.10
N ALA A 41 -16.70 -1.40 -9.02
CA ALA A 41 -17.23 -1.73 -7.69
C ALA A 41 -16.81 -3.15 -7.24
N ALA A 42 -15.60 -3.57 -7.60
CA ALA A 42 -15.05 -4.87 -7.26
C ALA A 42 -14.39 -4.87 -5.88
N PRO A 43 -14.24 -6.03 -5.22
CA PRO A 43 -13.61 -6.08 -3.90
C PRO A 43 -12.15 -5.62 -3.91
N VAL A 44 -11.79 -4.70 -3.01
CA VAL A 44 -10.42 -4.23 -2.77
C VAL A 44 -10.05 -4.52 -1.31
N VAL A 45 -8.87 -5.11 -1.13
CA VAL A 45 -8.26 -5.37 0.18
C VAL A 45 -6.89 -4.71 0.22
N HIS A 46 -6.65 -3.90 1.24
CA HIS A 46 -5.35 -3.32 1.54
C HIS A 46 -4.71 -4.08 2.71
N VAL A 47 -3.53 -4.63 2.50
CA VAL A 47 -2.74 -5.25 3.56
C VAL A 47 -1.74 -4.22 4.09
N ARG A 48 -1.67 -4.08 5.41
CA ARG A 48 -0.75 -3.15 6.08
C ARG A 48 0.12 -3.86 7.10
N HIS A 49 1.43 -3.85 6.88
CA HIS A 49 2.37 -4.35 7.87
C HIS A 49 2.54 -3.41 9.05
N MET A 50 2.40 -3.94 10.26
CA MET A 50 2.70 -3.24 11.52
C MET A 50 3.76 -4.03 12.30
N SER A 51 4.95 -3.47 12.43
CA SER A 51 6.08 -4.14 13.07
C SER A 51 6.06 -3.98 14.59
N ARG A 52 6.48 -5.02 15.30
CA ARG A 52 6.75 -4.97 16.76
C ARG A 52 8.20 -4.66 17.10
N THR A 53 9.06 -4.45 16.10
CA THR A 53 10.50 -4.22 16.29
C THR A 53 10.78 -2.72 16.38
N PRO A 54 11.30 -2.21 17.51
CA PRO A 54 11.72 -0.82 17.60
C PRO A 54 12.72 -0.45 16.49
N GLY A 55 12.51 0.70 15.85
CA GLY A 55 13.35 1.16 14.73
C GLY A 55 12.99 0.60 13.35
N SER A 56 12.00 -0.31 13.26
CA SER A 56 11.43 -0.72 11.97
C SER A 56 10.82 0.48 11.23
N VAL A 57 10.85 0.47 9.88
CA VAL A 57 10.06 1.43 9.06
C VAL A 57 8.57 1.36 9.33
N PHE A 58 8.10 0.20 9.77
CA PHE A 58 6.69 -0.06 10.02
C PHE A 58 6.36 -0.03 11.52
N TRP A 59 7.19 0.63 12.33
CA TRP A 59 6.88 0.87 13.74
C TRP A 59 5.60 1.73 13.87
N PRO A 60 4.63 1.37 14.74
CA PRO A 60 3.39 2.12 14.87
C PRO A 60 3.57 3.59 15.27
N GLY A 61 2.74 4.47 14.69
CA GLY A 61 2.71 5.89 15.03
C GLY A 61 3.74 6.75 14.28
N GLN A 62 4.32 6.25 13.20
CA GLN A 62 5.27 7.00 12.38
C GLN A 62 4.91 6.94 10.88
N PRO A 63 5.37 7.90 10.06
CA PRO A 63 4.98 8.00 8.66
C PRO A 63 5.23 6.73 7.85
N GLY A 64 6.34 6.03 8.10
CA GLY A 64 6.68 4.82 7.36
C GLY A 64 5.66 3.69 7.48
N ALA A 65 4.84 3.68 8.54
CA ALA A 65 3.76 2.72 8.76
C ALA A 65 2.42 3.14 8.12
N GLU A 66 2.30 4.37 7.63
CA GLU A 66 1.10 4.84 6.94
C GLU A 66 1.08 4.37 5.48
N PHE A 67 -0.11 4.22 4.91
CA PHE A 67 -0.27 3.99 3.47
C PHE A 67 0.34 5.14 2.68
N GLN A 68 0.90 4.87 1.50
CA GLN A 68 1.21 5.96 0.58
C GLN A 68 -0.11 6.65 0.15
N PRO A 69 -0.11 7.97 -0.12
CA PRO A 69 -1.33 8.70 -0.45
C PRO A 69 -2.14 8.10 -1.61
N ALA A 70 -1.45 7.56 -2.63
CA ALA A 70 -2.08 6.91 -3.79
C ALA A 70 -2.87 5.63 -3.45
N PHE A 71 -2.56 4.98 -2.32
CA PHE A 71 -3.15 3.71 -1.89
C PHE A 71 -3.96 3.87 -0.60
N MET A 72 -4.36 5.09 -0.24
CA MET A 72 -5.27 5.28 0.88
C MET A 72 -6.57 4.50 0.65
N PRO A 73 -6.98 3.65 1.60
CA PRO A 73 -8.25 2.95 1.51
C PRO A 73 -9.43 3.93 1.49
N LEU A 74 -10.43 3.65 0.67
CA LEU A 74 -11.72 4.34 0.73
C LEU A 74 -12.59 3.75 1.83
N ALA A 75 -13.60 4.52 2.27
CA ALA A 75 -14.60 4.01 3.18
C ALA A 75 -15.29 2.78 2.58
N GLY A 76 -15.33 1.68 3.35
CA GLY A 76 -15.90 0.39 2.92
C GLY A 76 -14.90 -0.57 2.27
N GLU A 77 -13.68 -0.14 1.94
CA GLU A 77 -12.61 -1.06 1.52
C GLU A 77 -12.04 -1.81 2.74
N HIS A 78 -11.68 -3.08 2.55
CA HIS A 78 -11.17 -3.88 3.65
C HIS A 78 -9.68 -3.58 3.89
N VAL A 79 -9.31 -3.45 5.16
CA VAL A 79 -7.91 -3.33 5.60
C VAL A 79 -7.60 -4.48 6.54
N VAL A 80 -6.49 -5.17 6.30
CA VAL A 80 -5.96 -6.25 7.13
C VAL A 80 -4.53 -6.00 7.56
#